data_AF-A0AAE4A5B0-F1
#
_entry.id   AF-A0AAE4A5B0-F1
#
_cell.length_a   1.000
_cell.length_b   1.000
_cell.length_c   1.000
_cell.angle_alpha   90.00
_cell.angle_beta   90.00
_cell.angle_gamma   90.00
#
_symmetry.space_group_name_H-M   'P 1'
#
loop_
_entity.id
_entity.type
_entity.pdbx_description
1 polymer ?
#
loop_
_entity_poly.entity_id
_entity_poly.type
_entity_poly.pdbx_seq_one_letter_code
_entity_poly.pdbx_strand_id
1 'polypeptide(L)'
;MRRNSAKRLALALPLVLGALLGGAGSAAAGQLTKEGDTWVFRSAPGEDNDFRVALDEERAGGGYLRFGDRYDLAGAVPDDCYQLDFESNDRQTLRCKFANVRAELGDNSPTWVEWGIVSEDLPANLQITIDGGPGVDRLTGPLRGAGVTLLGGEGNDELRGGDMNDVLDGGPGNDRLDGSGGNDTVRGGEGDDDLAGDGVTRGSDTIDGGPGIDRISSDWIQNDRGNGRLQISLDGVANDGHPGENDNVVNVERFELFQPTAFAAGGDGAYVKLLNTSADPSSLIGGPGPDTLISYDAADTIDGKGGDDVIEGGYGDDVITGGPGRDQINADAGPQSCNFLVCRIGAGNDTVNVRDGEVDSVVCGPGNDTVVADANDTVAADCETVDRAGGGGTPPDRRDGRTPPRPRSRPRPRSGRACVVPKLKAGSSWAAAKKALAKKGCAATSKRVRSAKVRKGRVVKLSHKAGARLKARAKVTVYLSRGRR
;
A
#
# COMPACT_ATOMS: atom_id res chain seq x y z
N MET A 1 -50.24 -76.82 13.58
CA MET A 1 -50.47 -76.38 14.98
C MET A 1 -50.03 -74.92 15.11
N ARG A 2 -50.91 -74.07 15.68
CA ARG A 2 -50.73 -72.68 16.20
C ARG A 2 -50.30 -71.61 15.17
N ARG A 3 -51.15 -70.69 14.71
CA ARG A 3 -51.80 -69.50 15.36
C ARG A 3 -50.84 -68.46 15.95
N ASN A 4 -50.74 -67.31 15.26
CA ASN A 4 -50.88 -65.91 15.73
C ASN A 4 -50.05 -65.01 14.78
N SER A 5 -50.54 -64.10 13.94
CA SER A 5 -51.59 -63.05 14.04
C SER A 5 -51.23 -61.86 14.95
N ALA A 6 -50.64 -60.80 14.35
CA ALA A 6 -50.91 -59.37 14.61
C ALA A 6 -50.10 -58.52 13.60
N LYS A 7 -50.71 -58.10 12.46
CA LYS A 7 -51.38 -56.81 12.19
C LYS A 7 -50.38 -55.65 11.90
N ARG A 8 -50.23 -55.31 10.61
CA ARG A 8 -50.80 -54.12 9.89
C ARG A 8 -49.89 -52.89 10.07
N LEU A 9 -49.43 -52.21 9.02
CA LEU A 9 -50.28 -51.55 8.02
C LEU A 9 -49.57 -51.43 6.64
N ALA A 10 -50.39 -51.52 5.60
CA ALA A 10 -50.11 -51.35 4.17
C ALA A 10 -49.61 -49.91 3.87
N LEU A 11 -48.97 -49.59 2.74
CA LEU A 11 -49.54 -49.72 1.40
C LEU A 11 -48.45 -49.51 0.33
N ALA A 12 -48.52 -50.33 -0.73
CA ALA A 12 -47.75 -50.26 -1.97
C ALA A 12 -48.08 -48.98 -2.77
N LEU A 13 -47.27 -48.48 -3.71
CA LEU A 13 -47.04 -48.98 -5.08
C LEU A 13 -46.27 -47.86 -5.86
N PRO A 14 -45.95 -47.99 -7.16
CA PRO A 14 -44.82 -48.66 -7.80
C PRO A 14 -43.73 -47.71 -8.32
N LEU A 15 -42.63 -48.33 -8.75
CA LEU A 15 -41.54 -47.79 -9.55
C LEU A 15 -42.07 -47.25 -10.90
N VAL A 16 -41.79 -45.98 -11.21
CA VAL A 16 -41.84 -45.44 -12.58
C VAL A 16 -40.44 -44.94 -12.93
N LEU A 17 -39.89 -45.56 -13.96
CA LEU A 17 -38.63 -45.20 -14.60
C LEU A 17 -38.90 -43.95 -15.45
N GLY A 18 -38.42 -42.79 -15.00
CA GLY A 18 -38.41 -41.54 -15.76
C GLY A 18 -36.98 -41.08 -15.95
N ALA A 19 -36.50 -41.11 -17.19
CA ALA A 19 -35.21 -40.60 -17.59
C ALA A 19 -35.10 -39.10 -17.28
N LEU A 20 -34.32 -38.74 -16.26
CA LEU A 20 -33.76 -37.40 -16.12
C LEU A 20 -32.48 -37.35 -16.97
N LEU A 21 -32.68 -37.20 -18.28
CA LEU A 21 -31.72 -36.44 -19.07
C LEU A 21 -31.83 -35.00 -18.57
N GLY A 22 -30.99 -34.66 -17.58
CA GLY A 22 -30.76 -33.28 -17.21
C GLY A 22 -30.24 -32.58 -18.44
N GLY A 23 -31.11 -31.76 -19.04
CA GLY A 23 -30.72 -30.85 -20.10
C GLY A 23 -29.54 -30.02 -19.61
N ALA A 24 -28.54 -29.86 -20.46
CA ALA A 24 -27.56 -28.81 -20.33
C ALA A 24 -28.32 -27.51 -20.02
N GLY A 25 -28.06 -26.94 -18.85
CA GLY A 25 -28.59 -25.62 -18.50
C GLY A 25 -28.14 -24.66 -19.59
N SER A 26 -29.09 -23.96 -20.21
CA SER A 26 -28.79 -22.76 -20.98
C SER A 26 -27.90 -21.88 -20.13
N ALA A 27 -26.75 -21.45 -20.67
CA ALA A 27 -25.97 -20.37 -20.10
C ALA A 27 -26.95 -19.23 -19.77
N ALA A 28 -26.94 -18.78 -18.52
CA ALA A 28 -27.71 -17.60 -18.16
C ALA A 28 -27.03 -16.45 -18.91
N ALA A 29 -27.80 -15.67 -19.67
CA ALA A 29 -27.29 -14.61 -20.54
C ALA A 29 -27.50 -13.23 -19.88
N GLY A 30 -26.58 -12.28 -20.12
CA GLY A 30 -26.68 -10.90 -19.64
C GLY A 30 -27.98 -10.20 -20.04
N GLN A 31 -28.44 -9.23 -19.24
CA GLN A 31 -29.72 -8.54 -19.42
C GLN A 31 -29.52 -7.03 -19.55
N LEU A 32 -30.12 -6.44 -20.59
CA LEU A 32 -30.21 -4.98 -20.76
C LEU A 32 -31.64 -4.52 -20.45
N THR A 33 -31.77 -3.59 -19.51
CA THR A 33 -33.07 -3.04 -19.08
C THR A 33 -33.03 -1.52 -19.00
N LYS A 34 -34.20 -0.86 -19.02
CA LYS A 34 -34.31 0.59 -18.82
C LYS A 34 -34.91 0.89 -17.45
N GLU A 35 -34.15 1.56 -16.58
CA GLU A 35 -34.57 2.00 -15.26
C GLU A 35 -34.65 3.53 -15.24
N GLY A 36 -35.86 4.07 -15.40
CA GLY A 36 -36.04 5.52 -15.55
C GLY A 36 -35.37 6.04 -16.82
N ASP A 37 -34.35 6.89 -16.66
CA ASP A 37 -33.55 7.45 -17.75
C ASP A 37 -32.13 6.83 -17.81
N THR A 38 -32.01 5.58 -17.35
CA THR A 38 -30.74 4.84 -17.30
C THR A 38 -30.90 3.48 -17.95
N TRP A 39 -30.02 3.16 -18.90
CA TRP A 39 -29.80 1.80 -19.37
C TRP A 39 -28.97 1.04 -18.35
N VAL A 40 -29.49 -0.09 -17.88
CA VAL A 40 -28.84 -0.95 -16.91
C VAL A 40 -28.53 -2.29 -17.56
N PHE A 41 -27.25 -2.55 -17.77
CA PHE A 41 -26.73 -3.86 -18.14
C PHE A 41 -26.41 -4.64 -16.86
N ARG A 42 -26.90 -5.87 -16.77
CA ARG A 42 -26.58 -6.81 -15.71
C ARG A 42 -26.02 -8.06 -16.33
N SER A 43 -24.81 -8.41 -15.96
CA SER A 43 -24.22 -9.68 -16.36
C SER A 43 -25.02 -10.86 -15.84
N ALA A 44 -24.74 -12.01 -16.44
CA ALA A 44 -25.17 -13.28 -15.89
C ALA A 44 -24.00 -13.99 -15.17
N PRO A 45 -24.27 -14.72 -14.07
CA PRO A 45 -23.22 -15.41 -13.35
C PRO A 45 -22.50 -16.45 -14.22
N GLY A 46 -21.17 -16.36 -14.27
CA GLY A 46 -20.29 -17.35 -14.93
C GLY A 46 -20.13 -17.19 -16.45
N GLU A 47 -20.55 -16.05 -17.03
CA GLU A 47 -20.19 -15.65 -18.40
C GLU A 47 -18.97 -14.72 -18.39
N ASP A 48 -18.19 -14.68 -19.49
CA ASP A 48 -17.19 -13.61 -19.69
C ASP A 48 -17.92 -12.41 -20.31
N ASN A 49 -18.24 -11.40 -19.51
CA ASN A 49 -18.96 -10.23 -19.98
C ASN A 49 -17.96 -9.23 -20.57
N ASP A 50 -18.16 -8.83 -21.83
CA ASP A 50 -17.35 -7.80 -22.51
C ASP A 50 -18.28 -6.66 -22.91
N PHE A 51 -18.55 -5.78 -21.94
CA PHE A 51 -19.51 -4.70 -22.11
C PHE A 51 -18.87 -3.51 -22.82
N ARG A 52 -19.50 -3.08 -23.91
CA ARG A 52 -19.03 -1.93 -24.70
C ARG A 52 -20.11 -0.90 -24.90
N VAL A 53 -19.76 0.37 -24.70
CA VAL A 53 -20.62 1.53 -24.98
C VAL A 53 -19.95 2.38 -26.04
N ALA A 54 -20.64 2.70 -27.13
CA ALA A 54 -20.09 3.61 -28.14
C ALA A 54 -21.13 4.55 -28.75
N LEU A 55 -20.66 5.65 -29.36
CA LEU A 55 -21.50 6.47 -30.23
C LEU A 55 -21.68 5.85 -31.61
N ASP A 56 -22.91 5.92 -32.10
CA ASP A 56 -23.23 5.59 -33.49
C ASP A 56 -23.08 6.83 -34.40
N GLU A 57 -22.01 6.86 -35.20
CA GLU A 57 -21.72 7.94 -36.17
C GLU A 57 -22.54 7.85 -37.47
N GLU A 58 -23.20 6.72 -37.75
CA GLU A 58 -23.77 6.45 -39.09
C GLU A 58 -25.11 7.15 -39.37
N ARG A 59 -25.71 7.83 -38.38
CA ARG A 59 -27.03 8.44 -38.55
C ARG A 59 -27.07 9.93 -38.22
N ALA A 60 -27.23 10.74 -39.28
CA ALA A 60 -27.61 12.14 -39.20
C ALA A 60 -29.05 12.27 -38.65
N GLY A 61 -29.22 12.40 -37.33
CA GLY A 61 -30.53 12.65 -36.73
C GLY A 61 -30.65 12.51 -35.20
N GLY A 62 -29.62 12.01 -34.52
CA GLY A 62 -29.55 11.89 -33.06
C GLY A 62 -28.62 10.74 -32.70
N GLY A 63 -27.73 10.93 -31.73
CA GLY A 63 -26.79 9.86 -31.37
C GLY A 63 -27.49 8.72 -30.63
N TYR A 64 -26.96 7.52 -30.84
CA TYR A 64 -27.39 6.30 -30.18
C TYR A 64 -26.20 5.71 -29.42
N LEU A 65 -26.50 5.03 -28.32
CA LEU A 65 -25.54 4.20 -27.61
C LEU A 65 -25.55 2.81 -28.23
N ARG A 66 -24.38 2.35 -28.64
CA ARG A 66 -24.13 0.98 -29.06
C ARG A 66 -23.77 0.17 -27.81
N PHE A 67 -24.56 -0.85 -27.50
CA PHE A 67 -24.23 -1.87 -26.51
C PHE A 67 -23.78 -3.14 -27.23
N GLY A 68 -22.63 -3.67 -26.83
CA GLY A 68 -22.15 -4.97 -27.28
C GLY A 68 -21.78 -5.83 -26.07
N ASP A 69 -22.07 -7.11 -26.19
CA ASP A 69 -21.56 -8.18 -25.32
C ASP A 69 -21.00 -9.28 -26.23
N ARG A 70 -20.01 -10.04 -25.75
CA ARG A 70 -19.40 -11.16 -26.47
C ARG A 70 -20.32 -12.38 -26.53
N TYR A 71 -21.27 -12.49 -25.60
CA TYR A 71 -22.30 -13.54 -25.55
C TYR A 71 -23.71 -12.95 -25.80
N ASP A 72 -24.71 -13.83 -25.98
CA ASP A 72 -26.06 -13.39 -26.36
C ASP A 72 -26.73 -12.64 -25.21
N LEU A 73 -27.31 -11.47 -25.46
CA LEU A 73 -28.18 -10.79 -24.51
C LEU A 73 -29.52 -11.52 -24.38
N ALA A 74 -29.95 -11.79 -23.14
CA ALA A 74 -31.24 -12.37 -22.85
C ALA A 74 -32.36 -11.32 -22.89
N GLY A 75 -33.38 -11.57 -23.70
CA GLY A 75 -34.64 -10.81 -23.66
C GLY A 75 -35.11 -10.32 -25.02
N ALA A 76 -36.26 -9.65 -25.03
CA ALA A 76 -36.73 -8.92 -26.21
C ALA A 76 -35.97 -7.61 -26.34
N VAL A 77 -35.65 -7.21 -27.57
CA VAL A 77 -35.09 -5.88 -27.86
C VAL A 77 -36.05 -4.80 -27.31
N PRO A 78 -35.61 -3.93 -26.39
CA PRO A 78 -36.47 -2.87 -25.86
C PRO A 78 -36.96 -1.93 -26.97
N ASP A 79 -38.15 -1.34 -26.84
CA ASP A 79 -38.75 -0.46 -27.86
C ASP A 79 -37.91 0.79 -28.21
N ASP A 80 -37.05 1.23 -27.27
CA ASP A 80 -36.11 2.35 -27.46
C ASP A 80 -34.75 1.90 -28.03
N CYS A 81 -34.63 0.63 -28.37
CA CYS A 81 -33.48 0.00 -29.00
C CYS A 81 -33.87 -0.64 -30.33
N TYR A 82 -32.88 -0.84 -31.19
CA TYR A 82 -33.01 -1.66 -32.38
C TYR A 82 -31.72 -2.44 -32.60
N GLN A 83 -31.82 -3.55 -33.33
CA GLN A 83 -30.71 -4.42 -33.69
C GLN A 83 -30.47 -4.30 -35.19
N LEU A 84 -29.22 -4.15 -35.61
CA LEU A 84 -28.84 -4.13 -37.03
C LEU A 84 -28.27 -5.50 -37.40
N ASP A 85 -28.99 -6.25 -38.24
CA ASP A 85 -28.56 -7.58 -38.71
C ASP A 85 -27.59 -7.52 -39.92
N PHE A 86 -26.79 -6.46 -40.05
CA PHE A 86 -26.08 -6.17 -41.32
C PHE A 86 -24.95 -7.16 -41.66
N GLU A 87 -24.34 -7.80 -40.66
CA GLU A 87 -23.34 -8.84 -40.87
C GLU A 87 -23.67 -10.08 -40.04
N SER A 88 -23.45 -11.27 -40.59
CA SER A 88 -23.74 -12.56 -39.93
C SER A 88 -23.04 -12.77 -38.58
N ASN A 89 -22.12 -11.85 -38.23
CA ASN A 89 -21.32 -11.87 -37.02
C ASN A 89 -21.63 -10.70 -36.06
N ASP A 90 -22.51 -9.75 -36.43
CA ASP A 90 -22.83 -8.55 -35.62
C ASP A 90 -24.24 -8.62 -34.97
N ARG A 91 -24.78 -9.84 -34.87
CA ARG A 91 -26.10 -10.13 -34.27
C ARG A 91 -26.20 -9.83 -32.76
N GLN A 92 -25.21 -9.18 -32.16
CA GLN A 92 -25.15 -8.96 -30.71
C GLN A 92 -25.13 -7.47 -30.34
N THR A 93 -25.14 -6.58 -31.34
CA THR A 93 -25.12 -5.14 -31.12
C THR A 93 -26.54 -4.57 -30.98
N LEU A 94 -26.84 -3.95 -29.85
CA LEU A 94 -28.04 -3.13 -29.66
C LEU A 94 -27.71 -1.65 -29.80
N ARG A 95 -28.49 -0.93 -30.61
CA ARG A 95 -28.42 0.53 -30.72
C ARG A 95 -29.62 1.14 -30.01
N CYS A 96 -29.37 1.83 -28.91
CA CYS A 96 -30.41 2.38 -28.04
C CYS A 96 -30.35 3.92 -28.02
N LYS A 97 -31.51 4.57 -27.82
CA LYS A 97 -31.53 6.03 -27.63
C LYS A 97 -30.66 6.44 -26.44
N PHE A 98 -30.02 7.62 -26.53
CA PHE A 98 -29.25 8.21 -25.45
C PHE A 98 -30.02 8.24 -24.13
N ALA A 99 -29.35 7.79 -23.08
CA ALA A 99 -29.75 7.79 -21.68
C ALA A 99 -28.49 7.47 -20.85
N ASN A 100 -28.51 7.71 -19.54
CA ASN A 100 -27.42 7.32 -18.66
C ASN A 100 -27.14 5.82 -18.75
N VAL A 101 -25.94 5.38 -18.36
CA VAL A 101 -25.54 3.98 -18.41
C VAL A 101 -25.09 3.51 -17.05
N ARG A 102 -25.60 2.34 -16.63
CA ARG A 102 -25.05 1.56 -15.52
C ARG A 102 -24.75 0.14 -16.03
N ALA A 103 -23.55 -0.36 -15.77
CA ALA A 103 -23.18 -1.74 -15.98
C ALA A 103 -22.86 -2.39 -14.64
N GLU A 104 -23.49 -3.54 -14.38
CA GLU A 104 -23.26 -4.40 -13.22
C GLU A 104 -22.64 -5.70 -13.79
N LEU A 105 -21.31 -5.80 -13.80
CA LEU A 105 -20.55 -6.85 -14.49
C LEU A 105 -20.40 -8.15 -13.67
N GLY A 106 -20.47 -8.07 -12.34
CA GLY A 106 -20.73 -9.19 -11.43
C GLY A 106 -19.65 -10.28 -11.37
N ASP A 107 -19.77 -11.18 -10.39
CA ASP A 107 -18.76 -12.19 -10.08
C ASP A 107 -19.02 -13.57 -10.69
N ASN A 108 -17.92 -14.20 -11.11
CA ASN A 108 -17.67 -15.64 -11.30
C ASN A 108 -17.19 -16.05 -12.71
N SER A 109 -16.66 -15.15 -13.53
CA SER A 109 -15.76 -15.62 -14.59
C SER A 109 -14.42 -16.07 -13.99
N PRO A 110 -13.92 -17.28 -14.30
CA PRO A 110 -12.60 -17.74 -13.89
C PRO A 110 -11.47 -17.20 -14.79
N THR A 111 -11.71 -16.21 -15.66
CA THR A 111 -10.73 -15.77 -16.65
C THR A 111 -10.38 -14.28 -16.58
N TRP A 112 -9.13 -13.99 -16.93
CA TRP A 112 -8.42 -12.70 -16.86
C TRP A 112 -8.91 -11.62 -17.85
N VAL A 113 -10.18 -11.66 -18.28
CA VAL A 113 -10.65 -10.84 -19.39
C VAL A 113 -12.04 -10.27 -19.11
N GLU A 114 -12.16 -9.44 -18.08
CA GLU A 114 -13.26 -8.49 -17.99
C GLU A 114 -12.83 -7.18 -18.68
N TRP A 115 -13.67 -6.60 -19.53
CA TRP A 115 -13.47 -5.26 -20.08
C TRP A 115 -14.78 -4.49 -20.00
N GLY A 116 -14.78 -3.37 -19.28
CA GLY A 116 -15.73 -2.30 -19.52
C GLY A 116 -15.07 -1.27 -20.43
N ILE A 117 -15.35 -1.27 -21.74
CA ILE A 117 -14.80 -0.26 -22.67
C ILE A 117 -15.89 0.72 -23.07
N VAL A 118 -15.60 1.99 -22.88
CA VAL A 118 -16.42 3.09 -23.38
C VAL A 118 -15.69 3.77 -24.53
N SER A 119 -16.33 3.95 -25.68
CA SER A 119 -15.72 4.57 -26.86
C SER A 119 -15.50 6.06 -26.67
N GLU A 120 -14.70 6.62 -27.58
CA GLU A 120 -14.35 8.03 -27.62
C GLU A 120 -15.57 8.94 -27.89
N ASP A 121 -15.47 10.18 -27.42
CA ASP A 121 -16.34 11.33 -27.73
C ASP A 121 -17.80 11.29 -27.24
N LEU A 122 -18.05 10.78 -26.05
CA LEU A 122 -19.40 10.80 -25.46
C LEU A 122 -19.90 12.21 -25.09
N PRO A 123 -21.22 12.44 -25.03
CA PRO A 123 -21.76 13.71 -24.57
C PRO A 123 -21.41 14.00 -23.11
N ALA A 124 -20.95 15.21 -22.79
CA ALA A 124 -20.47 15.58 -21.46
C ALA A 124 -21.43 15.45 -20.28
N ASN A 125 -22.73 15.35 -20.52
CA ASN A 125 -23.71 15.17 -19.45
C ASN A 125 -24.13 13.70 -19.26
N LEU A 126 -23.53 12.77 -20.01
CA LEU A 126 -23.84 11.36 -19.90
C LEU A 126 -23.24 10.81 -18.61
N GLN A 127 -24.08 10.29 -17.71
CA GLN A 127 -23.60 9.59 -16.51
C GLN A 127 -23.35 8.14 -16.84
N ILE A 128 -22.15 7.66 -16.52
CA ILE A 128 -21.73 6.28 -16.73
C ILE A 128 -21.21 5.73 -15.42
N THR A 129 -21.76 4.58 -15.01
CA THR A 129 -21.29 3.83 -13.86
C THR A 129 -21.01 2.39 -14.29
N ILE A 130 -19.83 1.88 -13.97
CA ILE A 130 -19.46 0.49 -14.21
C ILE A 130 -19.04 -0.10 -12.87
N ASP A 131 -19.70 -1.19 -12.48
CA ASP A 131 -19.46 -1.95 -11.25
C ASP A 131 -18.95 -3.34 -11.65
N GLY A 132 -17.67 -3.61 -11.39
CA GLY A 132 -17.01 -4.90 -11.64
C GLY A 132 -17.60 -5.98 -10.74
N GLY A 133 -17.71 -5.69 -9.44
CA GLY A 133 -18.20 -6.62 -8.44
C GLY A 133 -17.06 -7.49 -7.90
N PRO A 134 -17.32 -8.71 -7.44
CA PRO A 134 -16.22 -9.60 -7.03
C PRO A 134 -15.47 -10.18 -8.23
N GLY A 135 -14.14 -10.18 -8.23
CA GLY A 135 -13.41 -10.57 -9.43
C GLY A 135 -11.95 -10.13 -9.48
N VAL A 136 -11.41 -10.12 -10.67
CA VAL A 136 -10.23 -9.34 -11.04
C VAL A 136 -10.68 -8.63 -12.30
N ASP A 137 -11.03 -7.36 -12.14
CA ASP A 137 -11.74 -6.59 -13.13
C ASP A 137 -10.81 -5.63 -13.85
N ARG A 138 -11.12 -5.34 -15.11
CA ARG A 138 -10.41 -4.30 -15.86
C ARG A 138 -11.42 -3.36 -16.50
N LEU A 139 -11.49 -2.15 -15.94
CA LEU A 139 -12.48 -1.14 -16.30
C LEU A 139 -11.79 0.05 -16.97
N THR A 140 -12.33 0.54 -18.07
CA THR A 140 -11.75 1.66 -18.82
C THR A 140 -12.81 2.65 -19.26
N GLY A 141 -12.68 3.89 -18.78
CA GLY A 141 -13.50 5.03 -19.17
C GLY A 141 -13.29 5.44 -20.64
N PRO A 142 -14.16 6.33 -21.16
CA PRO A 142 -13.99 6.88 -22.49
C PRO A 142 -12.80 7.81 -22.49
N LEU A 143 -12.03 7.82 -23.58
CA LEU A 143 -10.91 8.77 -23.67
C LEU A 143 -11.38 10.22 -23.52
N ARG A 144 -12.59 10.55 -24.00
CA ARG A 144 -13.09 11.93 -24.03
C ARG A 144 -14.59 12.00 -23.84
N GLY A 145 -15.01 13.19 -23.42
CA GLY A 145 -16.36 13.67 -23.61
C GLY A 145 -17.18 13.60 -22.34
N ALA A 146 -17.18 12.47 -21.61
CA ALA A 146 -17.94 12.28 -20.38
C ALA A 146 -17.08 11.67 -19.27
N GLY A 147 -17.28 12.12 -18.03
CA GLY A 147 -16.69 11.47 -16.86
C GLY A 147 -17.42 10.19 -16.47
N VAL A 148 -16.72 9.27 -15.81
CA VAL A 148 -17.19 7.94 -15.41
C VAL A 148 -17.09 7.71 -13.91
N THR A 149 -17.90 6.78 -13.42
CA THR A 149 -17.71 6.14 -12.12
C THR A 149 -17.35 4.68 -12.34
N LEU A 150 -16.14 4.29 -11.97
CA LEU A 150 -15.63 2.92 -12.05
C LEU A 150 -15.49 2.37 -10.63
N LEU A 151 -16.15 1.26 -10.35
CA LEU A 151 -16.10 0.54 -9.09
C LEU A 151 -15.51 -0.84 -9.37
N GLY A 152 -14.33 -1.14 -8.83
CA GLY A 152 -13.65 -2.43 -8.98
C GLY A 152 -14.44 -3.51 -8.25
N GLY A 153 -14.50 -3.39 -6.93
CA GLY A 153 -15.24 -4.30 -6.06
C GLY A 153 -14.30 -5.14 -5.22
N GLU A 154 -14.58 -6.44 -5.04
CA GLU A 154 -13.64 -7.32 -4.32
C GLU A 154 -12.68 -7.93 -5.35
N GLY A 155 -11.40 -7.64 -5.33
CA GLY A 155 -10.54 -8.05 -6.43
C GLY A 155 -9.19 -7.41 -6.44
N ASN A 156 -8.33 -7.81 -7.39
CA ASN A 156 -7.15 -7.01 -7.70
C ASN A 156 -7.39 -6.39 -9.06
N ASP A 157 -7.97 -5.20 -9.08
CA ASP A 157 -8.60 -4.63 -10.26
C ASP A 157 -7.69 -3.61 -10.98
N GLU A 158 -7.94 -3.38 -12.27
CA GLU A 158 -7.28 -2.36 -13.07
C GLU A 158 -8.33 -1.36 -13.57
N LEU A 159 -8.38 -0.18 -12.97
CA LEU A 159 -9.32 0.88 -13.30
C LEU A 159 -8.58 2.02 -14.00
N ARG A 160 -9.10 2.44 -15.15
CA ARG A 160 -8.58 3.60 -15.87
C ARG A 160 -9.69 4.55 -16.27
N GLY A 161 -9.56 5.82 -15.91
CA GLY A 161 -10.41 6.91 -16.35
C GLY A 161 -10.20 7.31 -17.82
N GLY A 162 -10.45 8.58 -18.10
CA GLY A 162 -10.37 9.26 -19.39
C GLY A 162 -9.76 10.65 -19.26
N ASP A 163 -10.05 11.56 -20.20
CA ASP A 163 -9.60 12.96 -20.16
C ASP A 163 -10.59 13.89 -19.38
N MET A 164 -11.55 13.32 -18.63
CA MET A 164 -12.61 14.05 -17.93
C MET A 164 -12.62 13.69 -16.45
N ASN A 165 -13.32 14.48 -15.63
CA ASN A 165 -13.40 14.23 -14.19
C ASN A 165 -14.09 12.90 -13.88
N ASP A 166 -13.32 11.96 -13.37
CA ASP A 166 -13.72 10.59 -13.09
C ASP A 166 -13.75 10.28 -11.59
N VAL A 167 -14.46 9.20 -11.25
CA VAL A 167 -14.48 8.62 -9.91
C VAL A 167 -14.07 7.17 -10.02
N LEU A 168 -12.94 6.81 -9.43
CA LEU A 168 -12.40 5.46 -9.37
C LEU A 168 -12.39 4.99 -7.91
N ASP A 169 -12.92 3.80 -7.66
CA ASP A 169 -12.93 3.15 -6.35
C ASP A 169 -12.52 1.68 -6.56
N GLY A 170 -11.34 1.30 -6.09
CA GLY A 170 -10.78 -0.05 -6.23
C GLY A 170 -11.58 -1.04 -5.38
N GLY A 171 -11.67 -0.76 -4.08
CA GLY A 171 -12.38 -1.59 -3.13
C GLY A 171 -11.43 -2.49 -2.36
N PRO A 172 -11.83 -3.70 -1.92
CA PRO A 172 -10.91 -4.62 -1.28
C PRO A 172 -10.03 -5.40 -2.28
N GLY A 173 -8.71 -5.30 -2.09
CA GLY A 173 -7.66 -6.06 -2.73
C GLY A 173 -6.54 -5.13 -3.23
N ASN A 174 -5.62 -5.62 -4.05
CA ASN A 174 -4.49 -4.82 -4.49
C ASN A 174 -4.76 -4.30 -5.90
N ASP A 175 -5.18 -3.04 -5.98
CA ASP A 175 -5.73 -2.46 -7.19
C ASP A 175 -4.73 -1.54 -7.91
N ARG A 176 -4.99 -1.30 -9.19
CA ARG A 176 -4.28 -0.33 -10.01
C ARG A 176 -5.27 0.70 -10.56
N LEU A 177 -5.14 1.96 -10.15
CA LEU A 177 -6.06 3.03 -10.52
C LEU A 177 -5.30 4.16 -11.23
N ASP A 178 -5.78 4.59 -12.38
CA ASP A 178 -5.23 5.68 -13.21
C ASP A 178 -6.37 6.62 -13.63
N GLY A 179 -6.45 7.81 -13.03
CA GLY A 179 -7.45 8.83 -13.37
C GLY A 179 -7.27 9.40 -14.78
N SER A 180 -6.03 9.39 -15.28
CA SER A 180 -5.59 9.82 -16.60
C SER A 180 -5.63 11.33 -16.85
N GLY A 181 -6.75 12.01 -16.78
CA GLY A 181 -6.75 13.46 -16.94
C GLY A 181 -8.09 14.06 -16.65
N GLY A 182 -8.09 15.30 -16.18
CA GLY A 182 -9.29 15.87 -15.58
C GLY A 182 -9.06 16.04 -14.09
N ASN A 183 -10.10 16.37 -13.34
CA ASN A 183 -10.01 16.44 -11.89
C ASN A 183 -10.71 15.23 -11.29
N ASP A 184 -9.91 14.26 -10.87
CA ASP A 184 -10.35 12.91 -10.56
C ASP A 184 -10.48 12.68 -9.07
N THR A 185 -11.31 11.71 -8.72
CA THR A 185 -11.38 11.16 -7.36
C THR A 185 -10.98 9.70 -7.40
N VAL A 186 -9.81 9.40 -6.85
CA VAL A 186 -9.20 8.07 -6.85
C VAL A 186 -9.16 7.53 -5.42
N ARG A 187 -9.82 6.40 -5.18
CA ARG A 187 -9.81 5.69 -3.89
C ARG A 187 -9.28 4.27 -4.09
N GLY A 188 -8.13 3.97 -3.48
CA GLY A 188 -7.56 2.62 -3.49
C GLY A 188 -8.48 1.64 -2.78
N GLY A 189 -8.58 1.77 -1.46
CA GLY A 189 -9.49 0.96 -0.66
C GLY A 189 -8.71 0.13 0.35
N GLU A 190 -9.07 -1.14 0.55
CA GLU A 190 -8.30 -2.02 1.44
C GLU A 190 -7.27 -2.81 0.63
N GLY A 191 -5.97 -2.61 0.83
CA GLY A 191 -4.94 -3.42 0.17
C GLY A 191 -3.65 -2.67 -0.02
N ASP A 192 -2.74 -3.19 -0.86
CA ASP A 192 -1.56 -2.42 -1.27
C ASP A 192 -1.81 -1.95 -2.71
N ASP A 193 -2.23 -0.70 -2.89
CA ASP A 193 -2.70 -0.16 -4.17
C ASP A 193 -1.63 0.64 -4.92
N ASP A 194 -1.81 0.72 -6.24
CA ASP A 194 -1.01 1.54 -7.15
C ASP A 194 -1.88 2.61 -7.82
N LEU A 195 -1.66 3.87 -7.46
CA LEU A 195 -2.51 5.01 -7.76
C LEU A 195 -1.80 6.02 -8.66
N ALA A 196 -2.56 6.64 -9.55
CA ALA A 196 -2.20 7.85 -10.27
C ALA A 196 -3.46 8.70 -10.45
N GLY A 197 -3.41 9.97 -10.05
CA GLY A 197 -4.43 10.95 -10.40
C GLY A 197 -4.31 11.27 -11.88
N ASP A 198 -3.12 11.75 -12.26
CA ASP A 198 -2.85 12.13 -13.63
C ASP A 198 -2.08 11.10 -14.47
N GLY A 199 -2.34 11.17 -15.77
CA GLY A 199 -1.57 10.54 -16.83
C GLY A 199 -0.69 11.57 -17.56
N VAL A 200 -1.15 12.08 -18.71
CA VAL A 200 -0.37 13.01 -19.55
C VAL A 200 -0.75 14.48 -19.30
N THR A 201 -2.00 14.73 -18.90
CA THR A 201 -2.56 16.06 -18.67
C THR A 201 -2.88 16.20 -17.20
N ARG A 202 -2.52 17.36 -16.63
CA ARG A 202 -2.62 17.60 -15.19
C ARG A 202 -4.01 18.03 -14.74
N GLY A 203 -4.40 17.52 -13.58
CA GLY A 203 -5.66 17.68 -12.89
C GLY A 203 -5.55 18.43 -11.57
N SER A 204 -6.66 18.54 -10.85
CA SER A 204 -6.63 18.77 -9.41
C SER A 204 -7.36 17.59 -8.77
N ASP A 205 -6.58 16.63 -8.31
CA ASP A 205 -7.10 15.32 -7.96
C ASP A 205 -7.32 15.15 -6.47
N THR A 206 -8.20 14.22 -6.11
CA THR A 206 -8.33 13.72 -4.73
C THR A 206 -7.95 12.26 -4.72
N ILE A 207 -6.84 11.94 -4.06
CA ILE A 207 -6.29 10.59 -3.98
C ILE A 207 -6.29 10.13 -2.52
N ASP A 208 -6.94 9.00 -2.27
CA ASP A 208 -6.97 8.34 -0.95
C ASP A 208 -6.55 6.89 -1.12
N GLY A 209 -5.38 6.51 -0.60
CA GLY A 209 -4.93 5.10 -0.65
C GLY A 209 -5.73 4.19 0.27
N GLY A 210 -6.25 4.70 1.38
CA GLY A 210 -6.99 3.91 2.34
C GLY A 210 -6.09 3.03 3.23
N PRO A 211 -6.61 1.93 3.80
CA PRO A 211 -5.81 1.01 4.60
C PRO A 211 -4.89 0.15 3.74
N GLY A 212 -3.59 0.36 3.89
CA GLY A 212 -2.68 -0.27 2.97
C GLY A 212 -1.22 0.04 3.18
N ILE A 213 -0.41 -0.37 2.21
CA ILE A 213 0.81 0.36 1.90
C ILE A 213 0.74 0.75 0.43
N ASP A 214 0.25 1.95 0.21
CA ASP A 214 -0.17 2.42 -1.10
C ASP A 214 0.94 3.20 -1.78
N ARG A 215 0.90 3.21 -3.11
CA ARG A 215 1.95 3.81 -3.94
C ARG A 215 1.35 4.77 -4.96
N ILE A 216 1.99 5.92 -5.13
CA ILE A 216 1.85 6.73 -6.36
C ILE A 216 2.97 6.38 -7.34
N SER A 217 2.62 5.90 -8.54
CA SER A 217 3.58 5.33 -9.50
C SER A 217 3.75 6.06 -10.83
N SER A 218 2.90 7.01 -11.20
CA SER A 218 2.92 7.56 -12.58
C SER A 218 2.61 9.05 -12.68
N ASP A 219 1.85 9.59 -11.73
CA ASP A 219 1.40 10.98 -11.71
C ASP A 219 2.57 12.00 -11.73
N TRP A 220 3.43 11.92 -10.71
CA TRP A 220 4.54 12.86 -10.52
C TRP A 220 5.88 12.33 -11.04
N ILE A 221 5.85 11.49 -12.06
CA ILE A 221 7.02 10.84 -12.68
C ILE A 221 7.67 11.70 -13.81
N GLN A 222 7.24 12.94 -14.00
CA GLN A 222 7.64 13.70 -15.19
C GLN A 222 9.02 14.40 -15.10
N ASN A 223 9.73 14.40 -16.23
CA ASN A 223 10.98 15.13 -16.53
C ASN A 223 10.72 16.65 -16.68
N ASP A 224 9.93 17.23 -15.78
CA ASP A 224 9.53 18.63 -15.82
C ASP A 224 10.46 19.50 -15.00
N ARG A 225 11.69 19.65 -15.52
CA ARG A 225 12.76 20.50 -14.97
C ARG A 225 12.37 21.97 -14.79
N GLY A 226 11.23 22.40 -15.36
CA GLY A 226 10.73 23.78 -15.33
C GLY A 226 9.65 24.07 -14.28
N ASN A 227 9.08 23.06 -13.64
CA ASN A 227 7.83 23.23 -12.88
C ASN A 227 8.01 23.47 -11.38
N GLY A 228 9.24 23.71 -10.89
CA GLY A 228 9.50 24.05 -9.49
C GLY A 228 9.49 22.83 -8.54
N ARG A 229 9.45 23.08 -7.23
CA ARG A 229 9.51 22.05 -6.19
C ARG A 229 8.19 21.28 -6.10
N LEU A 230 8.25 19.95 -6.14
CA LEU A 230 7.13 19.06 -5.82
C LEU A 230 6.88 19.11 -4.30
N GLN A 231 5.64 19.36 -3.91
CA GLN A 231 5.24 19.44 -2.50
C GLN A 231 4.16 18.41 -2.24
N ILE A 232 4.35 17.55 -1.24
CA ILE A 232 3.41 16.47 -0.91
C ILE A 232 3.22 16.47 0.59
N SER A 233 2.19 17.17 1.05
CA SER A 233 1.91 17.44 2.46
C SER A 233 1.12 16.32 3.16
N LEU A 234 0.37 15.50 2.43
CA LEU A 234 -0.46 14.41 2.98
C LEU A 234 -1.40 14.84 4.12
N ASP A 235 -1.80 16.11 4.15
CA ASP A 235 -2.52 16.72 5.26
C ASP A 235 -4.04 16.84 5.03
N GLY A 236 -4.52 16.32 3.89
CA GLY A 236 -5.93 16.40 3.50
C GLY A 236 -6.33 17.77 2.94
N VAL A 237 -5.37 18.62 2.58
CA VAL A 237 -5.59 19.89 1.90
C VAL A 237 -5.12 19.76 0.45
N ALA A 238 -5.91 20.29 -0.47
CA ALA A 238 -5.60 20.41 -1.90
C ALA A 238 -4.40 21.35 -2.15
N ASN A 239 -3.19 20.91 -1.84
CA ASN A 239 -1.94 21.64 -2.01
C ASN A 239 -0.76 20.75 -2.42
N ASP A 240 -1.04 19.48 -2.72
CA ASP A 240 -0.07 18.48 -3.13
C ASP A 240 0.19 18.53 -4.64
N GLY A 241 1.25 17.83 -5.05
CA GLY A 241 1.67 17.75 -6.44
C GLY A 241 2.55 18.91 -6.87
N HIS A 242 2.54 19.18 -8.16
CA HIS A 242 3.27 20.28 -8.76
C HIS A 242 2.64 21.64 -8.44
N PRO A 243 3.43 22.74 -8.50
CA PRO A 243 2.91 24.09 -8.36
C PRO A 243 1.71 24.38 -9.28
N GLY A 244 0.54 24.55 -8.66
CA GLY A 244 -0.71 24.90 -9.35
C GLY A 244 -1.61 23.72 -9.71
N GLU A 245 -1.16 22.48 -9.50
CA GLU A 245 -1.95 21.24 -9.65
C GLU A 245 -3.03 21.18 -8.55
N ASN A 246 -2.60 21.35 -7.29
CA ASN A 246 -3.47 21.37 -6.11
C ASN A 246 -4.17 20.02 -5.85
N ASP A 247 -3.42 18.94 -5.96
CA ASP A 247 -3.91 17.63 -5.56
C ASP A 247 -4.13 17.59 -4.05
N ASN A 248 -5.02 16.70 -3.64
CA ASN A 248 -5.27 16.37 -2.26
C ASN A 248 -5.01 14.89 -2.06
N VAL A 249 -3.82 14.55 -1.56
CA VAL A 249 -3.39 13.17 -1.38
C VAL A 249 -3.39 12.83 0.09
N VAL A 250 -3.98 11.69 0.45
CA VAL A 250 -4.02 11.17 1.82
C VAL A 250 -3.81 9.67 1.84
N ASN A 251 -3.31 9.15 2.97
CA ASN A 251 -3.15 7.70 3.20
C ASN A 251 -2.33 7.01 2.09
N VAL A 252 -1.19 7.60 1.70
CA VAL A 252 -0.25 7.01 0.74
C VAL A 252 1.15 7.00 1.35
N GLU A 253 1.86 5.88 1.22
CA GLU A 253 3.14 5.63 1.89
C GLU A 253 4.34 5.57 0.94
N ARG A 254 4.14 5.26 -0.34
CA ARG A 254 5.24 5.06 -1.29
C ARG A 254 5.13 6.03 -2.45
N PHE A 255 6.23 6.72 -2.72
CA PHE A 255 6.37 7.61 -3.87
C PHE A 255 7.59 7.15 -4.67
N GLU A 256 7.38 6.74 -5.91
CA GLU A 256 8.49 6.51 -6.84
C GLU A 256 8.55 7.70 -7.79
N LEU A 257 9.60 8.51 -7.66
CA LEU A 257 9.73 9.76 -8.40
C LEU A 257 10.90 9.67 -9.38
N PHE A 258 10.67 10.05 -10.63
CA PHE A 258 11.70 10.07 -11.65
C PHE A 258 12.10 11.53 -11.93
N GLN A 259 13.30 11.93 -11.50
CA GLN A 259 13.88 13.27 -11.71
C GLN A 259 13.21 14.47 -10.99
N PRO A 260 12.66 14.37 -9.75
CA PRO A 260 12.26 15.57 -9.01
C PRO A 260 13.49 16.42 -8.65
N THR A 261 13.44 17.72 -8.99
CA THR A 261 14.46 18.68 -8.50
C THR A 261 14.28 19.02 -7.01
N ALA A 262 13.08 18.81 -6.47
CA ALA A 262 12.83 18.89 -5.03
C ALA A 262 11.51 18.19 -4.65
N PHE A 263 11.50 17.55 -3.49
CA PHE A 263 10.40 16.85 -2.83
C PHE A 263 10.34 17.27 -1.36
N ALA A 264 9.13 17.48 -0.84
CA ALA A 264 8.92 17.62 0.60
C ALA A 264 7.67 16.87 1.03
N ALA A 265 7.84 15.85 1.87
CA ALA A 265 6.79 15.17 2.58
C ALA A 265 6.26 16.03 3.75
N GLY A 266 4.96 16.05 3.97
CA GLY A 266 4.29 16.59 5.16
C GLY A 266 3.50 15.54 5.93
N GLY A 267 2.68 16.01 6.86
CA GLY A 267 1.79 15.19 7.69
C GLY A 267 2.37 14.92 9.08
N ASP A 268 1.58 14.36 10.00
CA ASP A 268 1.97 14.19 11.42
C ASP A 268 2.62 12.82 11.74
N GLY A 269 2.94 12.01 10.73
CA GLY A 269 3.58 10.71 10.93
C GLY A 269 3.54 9.78 9.72
N ALA A 270 3.68 10.32 8.51
CA ALA A 270 3.77 9.51 7.30
C ALA A 270 5.03 8.63 7.34
N TYR A 271 4.92 7.36 6.91
CA TYR A 271 6.07 6.58 6.49
C TYR A 271 6.24 6.84 5.00
N VAL A 272 7.32 7.50 4.61
CA VAL A 272 7.56 7.81 3.20
C VAL A 272 8.69 6.95 2.68
N LYS A 273 8.39 6.10 1.71
CA LYS A 273 9.43 5.49 0.88
C LYS A 273 9.57 6.26 -0.42
N LEU A 274 10.70 6.94 -0.57
CA LEU A 274 11.05 7.69 -1.76
C LEU A 274 12.24 7.07 -2.49
N LEU A 275 12.09 6.88 -3.79
CA LEU A 275 13.17 6.51 -4.71
C LEU A 275 13.31 7.61 -5.78
N ASN A 276 14.37 8.44 -5.69
CA ASN A 276 14.61 9.53 -6.63
C ASN A 276 15.75 9.20 -7.60
N THR A 277 15.44 8.84 -8.84
CA THR A 277 16.46 8.46 -9.84
C THR A 277 17.03 9.63 -10.66
N SER A 278 17.07 10.84 -10.09
CA SER A 278 17.56 12.05 -10.78
C SER A 278 19.07 11.99 -11.09
N ALA A 279 19.46 12.62 -12.20
CA ALA A 279 20.87 12.91 -12.52
C ALA A 279 21.20 14.40 -12.29
N ASP A 280 20.23 15.19 -11.84
CA ASP A 280 20.35 16.60 -11.48
C ASP A 280 20.21 16.76 -9.95
N PRO A 281 20.82 17.79 -9.32
CA PRO A 281 20.69 18.05 -7.89
C PRO A 281 19.24 18.13 -7.42
N SER A 282 18.96 17.50 -6.29
CA SER A 282 17.64 17.29 -5.72
C SER A 282 17.62 17.71 -4.26
N SER A 283 16.48 18.24 -3.79
CA SER A 283 16.23 18.43 -2.35
C SER A 283 15.14 17.48 -1.88
N LEU A 284 15.48 16.53 -1.01
CA LEU A 284 14.55 15.54 -0.47
C LEU A 284 14.29 15.84 1.01
N ILE A 285 13.03 16.09 1.36
CA ILE A 285 12.64 16.36 2.74
C ILE A 285 11.61 15.33 3.17
N GLY A 286 11.93 14.55 4.21
CA GLY A 286 11.04 13.60 4.87
C GLY A 286 9.95 14.27 5.71
N GLY A 287 9.08 13.45 6.29
CA GLY A 287 8.04 13.84 7.23
C GLY A 287 8.48 13.65 8.69
N PRO A 288 7.56 13.78 9.66
CA PRO A 288 7.86 13.53 11.07
C PRO A 288 7.66 12.06 11.51
N GLY A 289 7.47 11.15 10.55
CA GLY A 289 7.43 9.70 10.76
C GLY A 289 8.70 9.03 10.21
N PRO A 290 8.87 7.71 10.42
CA PRO A 290 10.06 7.01 9.93
C PRO A 290 10.05 6.96 8.40
N ASP A 291 11.11 7.45 7.77
CA ASP A 291 11.20 7.54 6.32
C ASP A 291 12.28 6.63 5.73
N THR A 292 12.15 6.35 4.44
CA THR A 292 13.18 5.73 3.61
C THR A 292 13.44 6.64 2.42
N LEU A 293 14.53 7.40 2.47
CA LEU A 293 14.90 8.39 1.46
C LEU A 293 16.11 7.89 0.68
N ILE A 294 15.96 7.68 -0.62
CA ILE A 294 17.05 7.21 -1.50
C ILE A 294 17.22 8.20 -2.65
N SER A 295 18.38 8.84 -2.72
CA SER A 295 18.82 9.68 -3.84
C SER A 295 19.86 8.99 -4.75
N TYR A 296 20.26 9.63 -5.85
CA TYR A 296 21.01 9.02 -6.96
C TYR A 296 22.27 9.82 -7.34
N ASP A 297 22.45 10.32 -8.58
CA ASP A 297 23.79 10.54 -9.15
C ASP A 297 24.38 11.96 -8.87
N ALA A 298 23.62 12.87 -8.25
CA ALA A 298 23.95 14.29 -8.17
C ALA A 298 24.16 14.78 -6.73
N ALA A 299 24.76 15.96 -6.56
CA ALA A 299 24.92 16.59 -5.25
C ALA A 299 23.57 17.00 -4.65
N ASP A 300 23.04 16.17 -3.77
CA ASP A 300 21.68 16.25 -3.25
C ASP A 300 21.65 16.87 -1.83
N THR A 301 20.48 17.38 -1.44
CA THR A 301 20.22 17.84 -0.07
C THR A 301 19.10 17.01 0.53
N ILE A 302 19.39 16.25 1.58
CA ILE A 302 18.44 15.35 2.22
C ILE A 302 18.22 15.78 3.67
N ASP A 303 16.97 15.82 4.11
CA ASP A 303 16.57 16.10 5.49
C ASP A 303 15.51 15.07 5.92
N GLY A 304 15.87 14.12 6.77
CA GLY A 304 14.97 13.08 7.29
C GLY A 304 13.84 13.63 8.15
N LYS A 305 13.99 14.86 8.67
CA LYS A 305 13.08 15.47 9.63
C LYS A 305 12.99 14.67 10.90
N GLY A 306 11.88 14.02 11.22
CA GLY A 306 11.73 13.36 12.51
C GLY A 306 11.28 11.93 12.29
N GLY A 307 11.79 10.98 13.06
CA GLY A 307 11.52 9.58 12.77
C GLY A 307 12.77 8.74 12.90
N ASP A 308 12.62 7.42 12.93
CA ASP A 308 13.80 6.55 12.81
C ASP A 308 14.04 6.33 11.31
N ASP A 309 14.88 7.17 10.69
CA ASP A 309 14.97 7.24 9.22
C ASP A 309 16.02 6.30 8.63
N VAL A 310 15.83 5.95 7.36
CA VAL A 310 16.80 5.23 6.53
C VAL A 310 17.14 6.09 5.32
N ILE A 311 18.38 6.58 5.24
CA ILE A 311 18.81 7.51 4.20
C ILE A 311 19.96 6.91 3.40
N GLU A 312 19.88 6.98 2.07
CA GLU A 312 20.94 6.66 1.11
C GLU A 312 21.16 7.88 0.19
N GLY A 313 22.32 8.54 0.28
CA GLY A 313 22.61 9.77 -0.47
C GLY A 313 22.95 9.52 -1.94
N GLY A 314 23.64 8.42 -2.24
CA GLY A 314 23.92 8.03 -3.63
C GLY A 314 25.31 8.47 -4.10
N TYR A 315 25.41 9.07 -5.28
CA TYR A 315 26.66 9.62 -5.80
C TYR A 315 26.57 11.14 -5.77
N GLY A 316 27.73 11.79 -5.76
CA GLY A 316 27.79 13.25 -5.73
C GLY A 316 28.21 13.72 -4.34
N ASP A 317 28.37 15.04 -4.19
CA ASP A 317 28.73 15.61 -2.89
C ASP A 317 27.43 15.98 -2.15
N ASP A 318 26.96 15.10 -1.27
CA ASP A 318 25.63 15.22 -0.66
C ASP A 318 25.65 15.99 0.66
N VAL A 319 24.53 16.64 0.98
CA VAL A 319 24.28 17.28 2.28
C VAL A 319 23.10 16.59 2.96
N ILE A 320 23.39 15.82 4.00
CA ILE A 320 22.40 14.98 4.68
C ILE A 320 22.21 15.45 6.13
N THR A 321 20.97 15.65 6.53
CA THR A 321 20.56 15.83 7.92
C THR A 321 19.65 14.67 8.29
N GLY A 322 19.99 13.91 9.34
CA GLY A 322 19.10 12.87 9.87
C GLY A 322 17.86 13.52 10.50
N GLY A 323 18.11 14.41 11.47
CA GLY A 323 17.06 15.07 12.24
C GLY A 323 16.76 14.29 13.52
N PRO A 324 15.72 14.63 14.30
CA PRO A 324 15.40 13.86 15.50
C PRO A 324 15.00 12.41 15.23
N GLY A 325 15.77 11.46 15.78
CA GLY A 325 15.33 10.08 15.88
C GLY A 325 16.46 9.08 16.02
N ARG A 326 16.41 7.98 15.28
CA ARG A 326 17.48 6.97 15.30
C ARG A 326 17.77 6.56 13.89
N ASP A 327 18.63 7.33 13.27
CA ASP A 327 18.77 7.30 11.83
C ASP A 327 19.85 6.31 11.42
N GLN A 328 19.60 5.70 10.27
CA GLN A 328 20.55 4.85 9.56
C GLN A 328 20.88 5.52 8.23
N ILE A 329 22.07 6.11 8.17
CA ILE A 329 22.53 6.88 7.03
C ILE A 329 23.68 6.16 6.35
N ASN A 330 23.54 5.95 5.06
CA ASN A 330 24.63 5.69 4.14
C ASN A 330 24.79 6.93 3.26
N ALA A 331 25.89 7.67 3.41
CA ALA A 331 26.07 8.92 2.67
C ALA A 331 26.23 8.64 1.18
N ASP A 332 27.05 7.65 0.83
CA ASP A 332 27.18 7.18 -0.54
C ASP A 332 26.09 6.17 -0.98
N ALA A 333 26.19 5.76 -2.26
CA ALA A 333 25.42 4.70 -2.88
C ALA A 333 25.68 3.37 -2.19
N GLY A 334 24.61 2.73 -1.70
CA GLY A 334 24.64 1.43 -1.06
C GLY A 334 24.82 0.28 -2.07
N PRO A 335 24.96 -0.97 -1.59
CA PRO A 335 25.11 -2.13 -2.46
C PRO A 335 23.89 -2.40 -3.37
N GLN A 336 22.75 -1.74 -3.12
CA GLN A 336 21.57 -1.77 -4.00
C GLN A 336 21.85 -1.11 -5.36
N SER A 337 22.80 -0.17 -5.42
CA SER A 337 23.28 0.45 -6.66
C SER A 337 24.12 -0.50 -7.53
N CYS A 338 24.47 -1.68 -7.00
CA CYS A 338 25.23 -2.72 -7.70
C CYS A 338 24.31 -3.81 -8.25
N ASN A 339 24.39 -4.06 -9.55
CA ASN A 339 23.79 -5.22 -10.21
C ASN A 339 24.88 -6.11 -10.85
N PHE A 340 24.47 -7.23 -11.47
CA PHE A 340 25.41 -8.20 -12.04
C PHE A 340 26.24 -7.68 -13.22
N LEU A 341 25.84 -6.55 -13.82
CA LEU A 341 26.49 -5.90 -14.97
C LEU A 341 27.33 -4.69 -14.57
N VAL A 342 26.88 -3.93 -13.57
CA VAL A 342 27.49 -2.67 -13.15
C VAL A 342 27.44 -2.59 -11.62
N CYS A 343 28.61 -2.43 -11.01
CA CYS A 343 28.72 -1.94 -9.65
C CYS A 343 29.52 -0.65 -9.78
N ARG A 344 28.79 0.46 -9.84
CA ARG A 344 29.41 1.76 -9.66
C ARG A 344 29.52 1.91 -8.15
N ILE A 345 30.74 2.02 -7.66
CA ILE A 345 30.96 2.39 -6.27
C ILE A 345 30.73 3.89 -6.24
N GLY A 346 29.73 4.33 -5.49
CA GLY A 346 29.48 5.74 -5.15
C GLY A 346 30.76 6.40 -4.68
N ALA A 347 30.99 7.62 -5.13
CA ALA A 347 32.02 8.46 -4.57
C ALA A 347 31.47 9.88 -4.48
N GLY A 348 31.61 10.45 -3.30
CA GLY A 348 31.16 11.79 -2.93
C GLY A 348 32.15 12.43 -1.96
N ASN A 349 31.98 13.72 -1.69
CA ASN A 349 32.53 14.33 -0.48
C ASN A 349 31.35 14.83 0.33
N ASP A 350 30.82 13.94 1.14
CA ASP A 350 29.52 14.14 1.75
C ASP A 350 29.62 14.89 3.07
N THR A 351 28.55 15.61 3.40
CA THR A 351 28.39 16.26 4.70
C THR A 351 27.15 15.72 5.39
N VAL A 352 27.36 14.99 6.49
CA VAL A 352 26.27 14.39 7.29
C VAL A 352 26.16 15.07 8.64
N ASN A 353 24.96 15.47 9.04
CA ASN A 353 24.65 16.01 10.36
C ASN A 353 23.61 15.15 11.09
N VAL A 354 24.06 14.50 12.16
CA VAL A 354 23.25 13.67 13.07
C VAL A 354 23.42 14.15 14.52
N ARG A 355 23.70 15.44 14.72
CA ARG A 355 23.83 16.01 16.05
C ARG A 355 22.48 16.50 16.56
N ASP A 356 21.61 15.55 16.89
CA ASP A 356 20.23 15.76 17.33
C ASP A 356 20.02 15.40 18.82
N GLY A 357 21.01 14.79 19.46
CA GLY A 357 20.99 14.31 20.85
C GLY A 357 20.57 12.85 21.02
N GLU A 358 20.33 12.12 19.93
CA GLU A 358 19.88 10.74 19.93
C GLU A 358 21.03 9.77 19.61
N VAL A 359 20.78 8.64 18.93
CA VAL A 359 21.84 7.67 18.64
C VAL A 359 21.67 7.16 17.23
N ASP A 360 22.55 7.65 16.37
CA ASP A 360 22.50 7.40 14.94
C ASP A 360 23.63 6.48 14.47
N SER A 361 23.48 6.00 13.25
CA SER A 361 24.47 5.19 12.55
C SER A 361 24.78 5.80 11.19
N VAL A 362 26.05 6.15 10.96
CA VAL A 362 26.52 6.75 9.71
C VAL A 362 27.61 5.88 9.10
N VAL A 363 27.45 5.54 7.82
CA VAL A 363 28.49 5.01 6.93
C VAL A 363 28.72 6.07 5.85
N CYS A 364 29.97 6.46 5.61
CA CYS A 364 30.25 7.49 4.62
C CYS A 364 30.45 6.89 3.24
N GLY A 365 31.29 5.86 3.12
CA GLY A 365 31.68 5.31 1.83
C GLY A 365 33.00 5.92 1.33
N PRO A 366 33.32 5.82 0.03
CA PRO A 366 34.52 6.41 -0.54
C PRO A 366 34.37 7.92 -0.78
N GLY A 367 35.19 8.70 -0.10
CA GLY A 367 35.12 10.13 -0.27
C GLY A 367 36.16 10.88 0.51
N ASN A 368 35.94 12.17 0.66
CA ASN A 368 36.48 12.91 1.80
C ASN A 368 35.31 13.52 2.55
N ASP A 369 34.78 12.73 3.47
CA ASP A 369 33.47 12.95 4.06
C ASP A 369 33.58 13.63 5.42
N THR A 370 32.57 14.43 5.73
CA THR A 370 32.47 15.18 6.98
C THR A 370 31.20 14.80 7.73
N VAL A 371 31.37 14.32 8.96
CA VAL A 371 30.25 13.98 9.85
C VAL A 371 30.26 14.87 11.09
N VAL A 372 29.15 15.54 11.33
CA VAL A 372 28.84 16.25 12.56
C VAL A 372 27.93 15.35 13.39
N ALA A 373 28.47 14.82 14.48
CA ALA A 373 27.79 13.81 15.30
C ALA A 373 27.81 14.17 16.79
N ASP A 374 26.92 13.54 17.54
CA ASP A 374 26.98 13.43 18.99
C ASP A 374 28.02 12.42 19.46
N ALA A 375 28.30 12.45 20.76
CA ALA A 375 29.30 11.57 21.37
C ALA A 375 28.91 10.08 21.33
N ASN A 376 27.61 9.77 21.25
CA ASN A 376 27.09 8.41 21.35
C ASN A 376 26.81 7.75 19.99
N ASP A 377 26.99 8.47 18.88
CA ASP A 377 26.68 7.95 17.55
C ASP A 377 27.72 6.96 17.07
N THR A 378 27.25 6.04 16.23
CA THR A 378 28.09 5.08 15.55
C THR A 378 28.46 5.63 14.18
N VAL A 379 29.62 6.26 14.08
CA VAL A 379 30.19 6.71 12.80
C VAL A 379 31.24 5.71 12.36
N ALA A 380 31.10 5.20 11.14
CA ALA A 380 32.03 4.24 10.55
C ALA A 380 33.43 4.86 10.35
N ALA A 381 34.44 3.99 10.21
CA ALA A 381 35.84 4.40 10.18
C ALA A 381 36.29 4.95 8.82
N ASP A 382 35.43 4.82 7.81
CA ASP A 382 35.58 5.37 6.47
C ASP A 382 35.20 6.85 6.37
N CYS A 383 34.60 7.45 7.40
CA CYS A 383 34.40 8.90 7.44
C CYS A 383 35.70 9.64 7.83
N GLU A 384 36.26 10.48 6.93
CA GLU A 384 37.56 11.14 7.10
C GLU A 384 37.56 12.20 8.21
N THR A 385 36.52 13.03 8.24
CA THR A 385 36.41 14.16 9.17
C THR A 385 35.19 13.98 10.06
N VAL A 386 35.39 13.73 11.36
CA VAL A 386 34.27 13.56 12.32
C VAL A 386 34.37 14.59 13.44
N ASP A 387 33.45 15.56 13.47
CA ASP A 387 33.27 16.49 14.58
C ASP A 387 32.25 15.94 15.60
N ARG A 388 32.75 15.48 16.75
CA ARG A 388 31.90 14.98 17.84
C ARG A 388 31.66 16.05 18.91
N ALA A 389 30.40 16.31 19.22
CA ALA A 389 30.03 17.16 20.35
C ALA A 389 30.66 16.60 21.66
N GLY A 390 31.49 17.41 22.31
CA GLY A 390 32.21 17.02 23.53
C GLY A 390 33.66 16.56 23.35
N GLY A 391 34.20 16.58 22.13
CA GLY A 391 35.60 16.28 21.79
C GLY A 391 36.60 17.40 22.06
N GLY A 392 36.54 18.04 23.23
CA GLY A 392 37.63 18.92 23.69
C GLY A 392 38.83 18.09 24.17
N GLY A 393 39.73 17.71 23.27
CA GLY A 393 40.96 16.98 23.62
C GLY A 393 41.95 16.82 22.48
N THR A 394 42.93 17.74 22.45
CA THR A 394 44.14 17.91 21.63
C THR A 394 44.88 16.60 21.21
N PRO A 395 45.57 16.56 20.04
CA PRO A 395 46.24 15.37 19.48
C PRO A 395 47.35 14.78 20.39
N PRO A 396 47.74 13.50 20.20
CA PRO A 396 48.66 12.84 21.11
C PRO A 396 50.10 13.30 20.85
N ASP A 397 50.60 14.16 21.73
CA ASP A 397 52.05 14.34 21.88
C ASP A 397 52.62 13.28 22.82
N ARG A 398 53.76 12.74 22.41
CA ARG A 398 54.53 11.72 23.10
C ARG A 398 55.29 12.38 24.26
N ARG A 399 55.09 11.88 25.49
CA ARG A 399 56.14 11.38 26.42
C ARG A 399 55.79 11.61 27.90
N ASP A 400 56.32 10.65 28.64
CA ASP A 400 56.73 10.64 30.04
C ASP A 400 55.71 10.41 31.14
N GLY A 401 55.99 9.34 31.88
CA GLY A 401 55.23 8.87 33.00
C GLY A 401 55.49 9.65 34.28
N ARG A 402 54.46 9.63 35.13
CA ARG A 402 54.53 9.50 36.59
C ARG A 402 53.12 9.30 37.11
N THR A 403 52.90 8.23 37.85
CA THR A 403 51.62 7.87 38.47
C THR A 403 51.43 8.62 39.80
N PRO A 404 50.28 9.26 40.07
CA PRO A 404 49.87 9.66 41.40
C PRO A 404 48.72 8.77 41.96
N PRO A 405 48.48 8.80 43.29
CA PRO A 405 47.84 7.69 44.00
C PRO A 405 46.31 7.69 43.92
N ARG A 406 45.74 6.47 43.96
CA ARG A 406 44.29 6.18 44.03
C ARG A 406 43.63 6.74 45.30
N PRO A 407 42.46 7.42 45.19
CA PRO A 407 41.56 7.59 46.33
C PRO A 407 40.73 6.31 46.56
N ARG A 408 40.50 6.00 47.83
CA ARG A 408 39.78 4.81 48.32
C ARG A 408 38.33 4.80 47.87
N SER A 409 37.91 3.68 47.28
CA SER A 409 36.54 3.39 46.86
C SER A 409 35.59 3.20 48.04
N ARG A 410 34.47 3.93 48.07
CA ARG A 410 33.24 3.47 48.71
C ARG A 410 32.57 2.41 47.81
N PRO A 411 32.02 1.30 48.36
CA PRO A 411 31.35 0.30 47.53
C PRO A 411 30.05 0.88 46.97
N ARG A 412 30.05 1.25 45.69
CA ARG A 412 28.82 1.51 44.94
C ARG A 412 28.08 0.18 44.71
N PRO A 413 26.74 0.17 44.81
CA PRO A 413 25.95 -1.05 44.72
C PRO A 413 26.16 -1.72 43.36
N ARG A 414 26.40 -3.03 43.35
CA ARG A 414 26.43 -3.85 42.13
C ARG A 414 25.18 -3.54 41.32
N SER A 415 25.33 -2.88 40.17
CA SER A 415 24.25 -2.63 39.22
C SER A 415 23.68 -3.99 38.78
N GLY A 416 22.36 -4.10 38.89
CA GLY A 416 21.63 -5.35 38.89
C GLY A 416 21.75 -6.12 37.57
N ARG A 417 22.03 -7.41 37.66
CA ARG A 417 21.85 -8.35 36.56
C ARG A 417 20.38 -8.30 36.10
N ALA A 418 20.16 -8.16 34.78
CA ALA A 418 18.86 -8.34 34.17
C ALA A 418 18.32 -9.74 34.51
N CYS A 419 17.06 -9.83 34.94
CA CYS A 419 16.43 -11.09 35.31
C CYS A 419 16.02 -11.87 34.06
N VAL A 420 16.81 -12.88 33.70
CA VAL A 420 16.48 -13.79 32.60
C VAL A 420 15.48 -14.83 33.10
N VAL A 421 14.26 -14.79 32.56
CA VAL A 421 13.21 -15.77 32.89
C VAL A 421 13.61 -17.14 32.33
N PRO A 422 13.73 -18.19 33.16
CA PRO A 422 14.06 -19.52 32.65
C PRO A 422 12.91 -20.09 31.81
N LYS A 423 13.22 -20.83 30.74
CA LYS A 423 12.22 -21.58 29.96
C LYS A 423 11.41 -22.47 30.91
N LEU A 424 10.10 -22.25 30.99
CA LEU A 424 9.16 -23.07 31.76
C LEU A 424 8.44 -24.04 30.83
N LYS A 425 8.26 -25.29 31.26
CA LYS A 425 7.47 -26.27 30.50
C LYS A 425 6.00 -25.85 30.49
N ALA A 426 5.32 -26.05 29.36
CA ALA A 426 3.88 -25.80 29.25
C ALA A 426 3.12 -26.57 30.35
N GLY A 427 2.19 -25.89 31.04
CA GLY A 427 1.45 -26.47 32.17
C GLY A 427 2.14 -26.39 33.55
N SER A 428 3.30 -25.73 33.66
CA SER A 428 4.00 -25.57 34.94
C SER A 428 3.14 -24.84 35.99
N SER A 429 3.09 -25.39 37.20
CA SER A 429 2.36 -24.78 38.31
C SER A 429 2.98 -23.47 38.78
N TRP A 430 2.17 -22.58 39.36
CA TRP A 430 2.64 -21.29 39.87
C TRP A 430 3.76 -21.42 40.92
N ALA A 431 3.69 -22.45 41.77
CA ALA A 431 4.72 -22.73 42.75
C ALA A 431 6.06 -23.11 42.09
N ALA A 432 6.02 -23.86 40.99
CA ALA A 432 7.22 -24.23 40.22
C ALA A 432 7.82 -23.01 39.50
N ALA A 433 6.99 -22.16 38.91
CA ALA A 433 7.43 -20.92 38.25
C ALA A 433 8.08 -19.94 39.23
N LYS A 434 7.46 -19.72 40.40
CA LYS A 434 8.00 -18.85 41.45
C LYS A 434 9.33 -19.38 42.02
N LYS A 435 9.45 -20.70 42.20
CA LYS A 435 10.69 -21.35 42.67
C LYS A 435 11.82 -21.25 41.64
N ALA A 436 11.51 -21.37 40.35
CA ALA A 436 12.49 -21.24 39.27
C ALA A 436 13.02 -19.79 39.13
N LEU A 437 12.14 -18.80 39.29
CA LEU A 437 12.49 -17.38 39.26
C LEU A 437 13.29 -16.96 40.52
N ALA A 438 12.89 -17.44 41.70
CA ALA A 438 13.61 -17.18 42.94
C ALA A 438 15.04 -17.76 42.91
N LYS A 439 15.23 -18.95 42.34
CA LYS A 439 16.58 -19.54 42.13
C LYS A 439 17.48 -18.72 41.21
N LYS A 440 16.91 -17.82 40.40
CA LYS A 440 17.64 -16.90 39.52
C LYS A 440 17.70 -15.47 40.05
N GLY A 441 17.29 -15.25 41.30
CA GLY A 441 17.37 -13.95 41.98
C GLY A 441 16.26 -12.97 41.62
N CYS A 442 15.14 -13.46 41.04
CA CYS A 442 14.03 -12.62 40.56
C CYS A 442 12.85 -12.61 41.54
N ALA A 443 12.36 -11.42 41.91
CA ALA A 443 11.15 -11.25 42.70
C ALA A 443 9.91 -11.19 41.79
N ALA A 444 8.83 -11.92 42.13
CA ALA A 444 7.61 -12.00 41.32
C ALA A 444 6.38 -11.49 42.08
N THR A 445 5.59 -10.61 41.44
CA THR A 445 4.25 -10.17 41.86
C THR A 445 3.22 -10.43 40.74
N SER A 446 1.95 -10.65 41.08
CA SER A 446 0.89 -10.98 40.11
C SER A 446 -0.22 -9.93 40.09
N LYS A 447 -0.72 -9.56 38.89
CA LYS A 447 -2.01 -8.86 38.69
C LYS A 447 -3.02 -9.80 37.99
N ARG A 448 -4.29 -9.77 38.42
CA ARG A 448 -5.40 -10.53 37.79
C ARG A 448 -5.84 -9.83 36.50
N VAL A 449 -6.05 -10.58 35.43
CA VAL A 449 -6.69 -10.09 34.19
C VAL A 449 -8.16 -10.47 34.22
N ARG A 450 -9.06 -9.52 33.92
CA ARG A 450 -10.47 -9.81 33.64
C ARG A 450 -10.59 -10.14 32.15
N SER A 451 -11.05 -11.34 31.84
CA SER A 451 -11.05 -11.95 30.50
C SER A 451 -12.15 -11.42 29.59
N ALA A 452 -11.86 -11.21 28.31
CA ALA A 452 -12.78 -11.54 27.21
C ALA A 452 -12.38 -12.92 26.66
N LYS A 453 -13.39 -13.73 26.30
CA LYS A 453 -13.34 -15.18 26.06
C LYS A 453 -12.13 -15.65 25.22
N VAL A 454 -11.24 -16.45 25.81
CA VAL A 454 -10.20 -17.19 25.08
C VAL A 454 -10.63 -18.65 24.96
N ARG A 455 -10.82 -19.14 23.71
CA ARG A 455 -11.18 -20.54 23.42
C ARG A 455 -10.06 -21.50 23.87
N LYS A 456 -10.48 -22.72 24.28
CA LYS A 456 -9.62 -23.79 24.83
C LYS A 456 -8.52 -24.17 23.84
N GLY A 457 -7.25 -24.07 24.26
CA GLY A 457 -6.10 -24.58 23.51
C GLY A 457 -5.01 -23.59 23.08
N ARG A 458 -4.92 -22.37 23.61
CA ARG A 458 -3.82 -21.44 23.28
C ARG A 458 -2.87 -21.09 24.43
N VAL A 459 -1.61 -20.92 23.99
CA VAL A 459 -0.33 -20.80 24.67
C VAL A 459 -0.21 -19.50 25.48
N VAL A 460 0.59 -19.52 26.55
CA VAL A 460 1.04 -18.33 27.27
C VAL A 460 1.91 -17.48 26.33
N LYS A 461 1.37 -16.40 25.78
CA LYS A 461 2.15 -15.42 25.02
C LYS A 461 2.91 -14.55 26.02
N LEU A 462 4.22 -14.75 26.12
CA LEU A 462 5.12 -13.70 26.59
C LEU A 462 5.32 -12.78 25.39
N SER A 463 4.76 -11.57 25.41
CA SER A 463 5.14 -10.59 24.40
C SER A 463 6.54 -10.08 24.73
N HIS A 464 7.51 -10.63 24.01
CA HIS A 464 8.72 -9.92 23.66
C HIS A 464 9.07 -10.33 22.23
N LYS A 465 9.31 -9.36 21.34
CA LYS A 465 9.79 -9.59 19.96
C LYS A 465 11.00 -10.55 20.03
N ALA A 466 11.02 -11.56 19.18
CA ALA A 466 12.19 -12.41 19.01
C ALA A 466 13.35 -11.53 18.55
N GLY A 467 14.44 -11.43 19.32
CA GLY A 467 15.68 -10.77 18.89
C GLY A 467 16.41 -9.92 19.94
N ALA A 468 15.73 -9.12 20.78
CA ALA A 468 16.41 -8.17 21.67
C ALA A 468 16.64 -8.68 23.11
N ARG A 469 17.80 -8.37 23.70
CA ARG A 469 18.12 -8.63 25.12
C ARG A 469 17.31 -7.67 26.02
N LEU A 470 16.61 -8.20 27.02
CA LEU A 470 15.92 -7.42 28.06
C LEU A 470 16.88 -6.41 28.72
N LYS A 471 16.58 -5.10 28.63
CA LYS A 471 17.32 -4.04 29.33
C LYS A 471 17.33 -4.34 30.84
N ALA A 472 18.48 -4.14 31.50
CA ALA A 472 18.64 -4.40 32.92
C ALA A 472 17.74 -3.48 33.75
N ARG A 473 16.55 -3.99 34.14
CA ARG A 473 15.51 -3.48 35.08
C ARG A 473 14.07 -3.44 34.52
N ALA A 474 13.80 -3.95 33.32
CA ALA A 474 12.41 -4.05 32.83
C ALA A 474 11.55 -4.97 33.72
N LYS A 475 10.41 -4.48 34.21
CA LYS A 475 9.42 -5.29 34.94
C LYS A 475 8.61 -6.10 33.93
N VAL A 476 8.80 -7.42 33.90
CA VAL A 476 8.01 -8.33 33.05
C VAL A 476 6.72 -8.70 33.77
N THR A 477 5.56 -8.38 33.19
CA THR A 477 4.25 -8.80 33.70
C THR A 477 3.84 -10.09 33.01
N VAL A 478 3.71 -11.18 33.78
CA VAL A 478 3.30 -12.50 33.25
C VAL A 478 1.85 -12.76 33.64
N TYR A 479 1.00 -13.00 32.63
CA TYR A 479 -0.40 -13.33 32.81
C TYR A 479 -0.60 -14.84 32.77
N LEU A 480 -1.16 -15.41 33.83
CA LEU A 480 -1.49 -16.84 33.93
C LEU A 480 -3.00 -16.98 34.13
N SER A 481 -3.69 -17.66 33.22
CA SER A 481 -5.09 -18.05 33.41
C SER A 481 -5.16 -19.35 34.22
N ARG A 482 -6.10 -19.45 35.15
CA ARG A 482 -6.36 -20.68 35.89
C ARG A 482 -7.21 -21.61 35.04
N GLY A 483 -6.63 -22.70 34.55
CA GLY A 483 -7.38 -23.83 34.00
C GLY A 483 -6.95 -25.13 34.66
N ARG A 484 -7.82 -25.71 35.49
CA ARG A 484 -7.72 -27.11 35.94
C ARG A 484 -8.03 -28.03 34.76
N ARG A 485 -7.25 -29.10 34.60
CA ARG A 485 -7.75 -30.42 34.99
C ARG A 485 -6.89 -30.87 36.15
#